data_AF-A0A1T2A2I4-F1
#
_entry.id   AF-A0A1T2A2I4-F1
#
_cell.length_a   1.000
_cell.length_b   1.000
_cell.length_c   1.000
_cell.angle_alpha   90.00
_cell.angle_beta   90.00
_cell.angle_gamma   90.00
#
_symmetry.space_group_name_H-M   'P 1'
#
loop_
_entity.id
_entity.type
_entity.pdbx_description
1 polymer ?
#
loop_
_entity_poly.entity_id
_entity_poly.type
_entity_poly.pdbx_seq_one_letter_code
_entity_poly.pdbx_strand_id
1 'polypeptide(L)'
;MTDKRSDERRKLASLADALLDDLFATSDEDILKEVTEAGGDPSAISDQMRARFEETLLQARKERMKAARAGRRATQGVAESTNVVDISIARQALRHAFQQDGLSMAARNETESDLTDEEVLRKYDDLIRLGVIDPENGGDP
;
A
#
# COMPACT_ATOMS: atom_id res chain seq x y z
N MET A 1 -35.69 -52.81 5.34
CA MET A 1 -34.92 -52.23 6.48
C MET A 1 -34.25 -50.88 6.15
N THR A 2 -34.20 -50.45 4.89
CA THR A 2 -33.53 -49.21 4.45
C THR A 2 -34.33 -47.91 4.68
N ASP A 3 -35.64 -48.01 4.86
CA ASP A 3 -36.55 -46.84 4.89
C ASP A 3 -36.45 -46.04 6.20
N LYS A 4 -36.33 -46.74 7.34
CA LYS A 4 -36.37 -46.15 8.68
C LYS A 4 -35.19 -45.20 8.97
N ARG A 5 -33.98 -45.57 8.52
CA ARG A 5 -32.79 -44.69 8.64
C ARG A 5 -32.91 -43.42 7.79
N SER A 6 -33.61 -43.49 6.66
CA SER A 6 -33.83 -42.31 5.81
C SER A 6 -34.81 -41.34 6.45
N ASP A 7 -35.83 -41.88 7.13
CA ASP A 7 -36.86 -41.11 7.83
C ASP A 7 -36.33 -40.43 9.11
N GLU A 8 -35.46 -41.12 9.87
CA GLU A 8 -34.75 -40.54 11.03
C GLU A 8 -33.84 -39.37 10.64
N ARG A 9 -33.10 -39.50 9.53
CA ARG A 9 -32.27 -38.40 9.00
C ARG A 9 -33.09 -37.22 8.54
N ARG A 10 -34.23 -37.47 7.89
CA ARG A 10 -35.14 -36.40 7.44
C ARG A 10 -35.74 -35.64 8.63
N LYS A 11 -36.07 -36.34 9.73
CA LYS A 11 -36.54 -35.70 10.97
C LYS A 11 -35.47 -34.85 11.64
N LEU A 12 -34.22 -35.32 11.67
CA LEU A 12 -33.09 -34.53 12.19
C LEU A 12 -32.82 -33.29 11.35
N ALA A 13 -32.90 -33.39 10.03
CA ALA A 13 -32.76 -32.23 9.13
C ALA A 13 -33.88 -31.21 9.39
N SER A 14 -35.13 -31.65 9.48
CA SER A 14 -36.27 -30.78 9.79
C SER A 14 -36.15 -30.11 11.17
N LEU A 15 -35.57 -30.79 12.17
CA LEU A 15 -35.30 -30.19 13.47
C LEU A 15 -34.19 -29.13 13.37
N ALA A 16 -33.13 -29.41 12.64
CA ALA A 16 -32.04 -28.46 12.42
C ALA A 16 -32.54 -27.19 11.73
N ASP A 17 -33.40 -27.33 10.70
CA ASP A 17 -34.03 -26.22 10.01
C ASP A 17 -34.90 -25.40 10.97
N ALA A 18 -35.75 -26.05 11.77
CA ALA A 18 -36.58 -25.37 12.75
C ALA A 18 -35.77 -24.62 13.83
N LEU A 19 -34.65 -25.18 14.29
CA LEU A 19 -33.75 -24.52 15.24
C LEU A 19 -33.03 -23.33 14.61
N LEU A 20 -32.66 -23.43 13.33
CA LEU A 20 -32.08 -22.31 12.58
C LEU A 20 -33.09 -21.19 12.37
N ASP A 21 -34.32 -21.52 12.02
CA ASP A 21 -35.41 -20.55 11.85
C ASP A 21 -35.68 -19.80 13.17
N ASP A 22 -35.71 -20.52 14.29
CA ASP A 22 -35.86 -19.93 15.62
C ASP A 22 -34.69 -19.01 15.99
N LEU A 23 -33.46 -19.44 15.72
CA LEU A 23 -32.25 -18.64 15.93
C LEU A 23 -32.28 -17.33 15.11
N PHE A 24 -32.77 -17.38 13.87
CA PHE A 24 -32.92 -16.19 13.03
C PHE A 24 -34.10 -15.30 13.42
N ALA A 25 -35.14 -15.87 14.05
CA ALA A 25 -36.27 -15.14 14.58
C ALA A 25 -35.98 -14.50 15.95
N THR A 26 -34.92 -14.94 16.64
CA THR A 26 -34.53 -14.42 17.95
C THR A 26 -34.11 -12.96 17.83
N SER A 27 -34.70 -12.10 18.67
CA SER A 27 -34.36 -10.67 18.69
C SER A 27 -33.06 -10.40 19.45
N ASP A 28 -32.40 -9.27 19.16
CA ASP A 28 -31.23 -8.83 19.92
C ASP A 28 -31.54 -8.68 21.42
N GLU A 29 -32.76 -8.26 21.76
CA GLU A 29 -33.22 -8.08 23.14
C GLU A 29 -33.32 -9.43 23.86
N ASP A 30 -33.82 -10.46 23.18
CA ASP A 30 -33.89 -11.82 23.71
C ASP A 30 -32.49 -12.41 23.88
N ILE A 31 -31.58 -12.21 22.92
CA ILE A 31 -30.18 -12.63 23.02
C ILE A 31 -29.50 -12.00 24.23
N LEU A 32 -29.64 -10.68 24.41
CA LEU A 32 -29.05 -9.97 25.55
C LEU A 32 -29.61 -10.48 26.88
N LYS A 33 -30.91 -10.74 26.92
CA LYS A 33 -31.58 -11.30 28.09
C LYS A 33 -31.05 -12.69 28.43
N GLU A 34 -30.97 -13.61 27.47
CA GLU A 34 -30.41 -14.95 27.67
C GLU A 34 -28.97 -14.90 28.19
N VAL A 35 -28.13 -14.02 27.64
CA VAL A 35 -26.76 -13.83 28.11
C VAL A 35 -26.73 -13.42 29.58
N THR A 36 -27.59 -12.49 29.99
CA THR A 36 -27.66 -12.08 31.40
C THR A 36 -28.23 -13.16 32.31
N GLU A 37 -29.25 -13.91 31.86
CA GLU A 37 -29.85 -15.02 32.62
C GLU A 37 -28.88 -16.18 32.81
N ALA A 38 -27.99 -16.43 31.84
CA ALA A 38 -26.89 -17.39 31.94
C ALA A 38 -25.72 -16.90 32.83
N GLY A 39 -25.81 -15.70 33.42
CA GLY A 39 -24.77 -15.10 34.26
C GLY A 39 -23.63 -14.45 33.48
N GLY A 40 -23.82 -14.19 32.18
CA GLY A 40 -22.89 -13.47 31.32
C GLY A 40 -23.04 -11.94 31.42
N ASP A 41 -22.02 -11.22 30.97
CA ASP A 41 -22.02 -9.76 30.82
C ASP A 41 -21.92 -9.39 29.32
N PRO A 42 -23.01 -8.90 28.71
CA PRO A 42 -22.99 -8.46 27.32
C PRO A 42 -21.95 -7.37 27.02
N SER A 43 -21.68 -6.48 27.98
CA SER A 43 -20.69 -5.41 27.79
C SER A 43 -19.29 -5.99 27.68
N ALA A 44 -18.91 -6.89 28.58
CA ALA A 44 -17.61 -7.57 28.54
C ALA A 44 -17.41 -8.37 27.24
N ILE A 45 -18.46 -9.04 26.74
CA ILE A 45 -18.39 -9.78 25.47
C ILE A 45 -18.17 -8.82 24.30
N SER A 46 -18.92 -7.72 24.25
CA SER A 46 -18.77 -6.67 23.23
C SER A 46 -17.37 -6.06 23.24
N ASP A 47 -16.84 -5.74 24.43
CA ASP A 47 -15.49 -5.18 24.57
C ASP A 47 -14.41 -6.17 24.11
N GLN A 48 -14.58 -7.46 24.42
CA GLN A 48 -13.69 -8.52 23.93
C GLN A 48 -13.74 -8.61 22.40
N MET A 49 -14.92 -8.56 21.79
CA MET A 49 -15.05 -8.57 20.33
C MET A 49 -14.37 -7.36 19.70
N ARG A 50 -14.60 -6.16 20.25
CA ARG A 50 -13.96 -4.92 19.79
C ARG A 50 -12.44 -5.04 19.79
N ALA A 51 -11.86 -5.51 20.90
CA ALA A 51 -10.41 -5.70 21.00
C ALA A 51 -9.86 -6.63 19.91
N ARG A 52 -10.55 -7.75 19.62
CA ARG A 52 -10.15 -8.68 18.56
C ARG A 52 -10.25 -8.06 17.16
N PHE A 53 -11.28 -7.27 16.90
CA PHE A 53 -11.41 -6.56 15.63
C PHE A 53 -10.30 -5.52 15.45
N GLU A 54 -9.98 -4.76 16.49
CA GLU A 54 -8.88 -3.79 16.46
C GLU A 54 -7.53 -4.46 16.19
N GLU A 55 -7.27 -5.59 16.84
CA GLU A 55 -6.06 -6.38 16.60
C GLU A 55 -5.97 -6.84 15.13
N THR A 56 -7.06 -7.40 14.61
CA THR A 56 -7.14 -7.90 13.23
C THR A 56 -6.92 -6.77 12.22
N LEU A 57 -7.55 -5.62 12.46
CA LEU A 57 -7.38 -4.42 11.64
C LEU A 57 -5.92 -3.94 11.62
N LEU A 58 -5.27 -3.97 12.78
CA LEU A 58 -3.87 -3.57 12.93
C LEU A 58 -2.93 -4.54 12.22
N GLN A 59 -3.21 -5.85 12.26
CA GLN A 59 -2.47 -6.85 11.49
C GLN A 59 -2.62 -6.63 9.98
N ALA A 60 -3.85 -6.46 9.48
CA ALA A 60 -4.10 -6.20 8.07
C ALA A 60 -3.41 -4.91 7.57
N ARG A 61 -3.39 -3.86 8.40
CA ARG A 61 -2.66 -2.61 8.11
C ARG A 61 -1.15 -2.84 8.03
N LYS A 62 -0.58 -3.62 8.95
CA LYS A 62 0.85 -3.97 8.94
C LYS A 62 1.21 -4.75 7.68
N GLU A 63 0.37 -5.69 7.26
CA GLU A 63 0.58 -6.46 6.03
C GLU A 63 0.53 -5.57 4.79
N ARG A 64 -0.49 -4.70 4.68
CA ARG A 64 -0.58 -3.72 3.59
C ARG A 64 0.66 -2.81 3.55
N MET A 65 1.16 -2.37 4.70
CA MET A 65 2.39 -1.57 4.78
C MET A 65 3.63 -2.36 4.33
N LYS A 66 3.75 -3.63 4.74
CA LYS A 66 4.85 -4.52 4.30
C LYS A 66 4.81 -4.71 2.78
N ALA A 67 3.64 -4.97 2.21
CA ALA A 67 3.46 -5.10 0.77
C ALA A 67 3.84 -3.80 0.02
N ALA A 68 3.39 -2.65 0.50
CA ALA A 68 3.77 -1.35 -0.08
C ALA A 68 5.27 -1.06 0.01
N ARG A 69 5.93 -1.45 1.13
CA ARG A 69 7.39 -1.34 1.27
C ARG A 69 8.13 -2.28 0.31
N ALA A 70 7.64 -3.50 0.13
CA ALA A 70 8.21 -4.44 -0.83
C ALA A 70 8.07 -3.93 -2.27
N GLY A 71 6.91 -3.39 -2.65
CA GLY A 71 6.70 -2.74 -3.95
C GLY A 71 7.67 -1.58 -4.19
N ARG A 72 7.85 -0.69 -3.19
CA ARG A 72 8.82 0.41 -3.30
C ARG A 72 10.27 -0.05 -3.44
N ARG A 73 10.67 -1.11 -2.72
CA ARG A 73 12.02 -1.69 -2.86
C ARG A 73 12.23 -2.34 -4.22
N ALA A 74 11.21 -3.01 -4.76
CA ALA A 74 11.24 -3.59 -6.09
C ALA A 74 11.39 -2.51 -7.18
N THR A 75 10.74 -1.34 -7.02
CA THR A 75 10.93 -0.19 -7.92
C THR A 75 12.26 0.52 -7.72
N GLN A 76 12.80 0.56 -6.50
CA GLN A 76 14.14 1.13 -6.23
C GLN A 76 15.28 0.25 -6.74
N GLY A 77 15.10 -1.06 -6.86
CA GLY A 77 16.08 -1.94 -7.53
C GLY A 77 16.21 -1.70 -9.04
N VAL A 78 15.26 -0.95 -9.62
CA VAL A 78 15.27 -0.47 -11.02
C VAL A 78 15.59 1.03 -11.08
N ALA A 79 15.76 1.71 -9.93
CA ALA A 79 16.34 3.04 -9.93
C ALA A 79 17.78 2.88 -10.39
N GLU A 80 18.02 3.37 -11.61
CA GLU A 80 19.33 3.52 -12.24
C GLU A 80 20.35 3.93 -11.20
N SER A 81 21.55 3.36 -11.32
CA SER A 81 22.72 3.80 -10.59
C SER A 81 22.84 5.31 -10.70
N THR A 82 22.34 6.02 -9.69
CA THR A 82 22.76 7.40 -9.45
C THR A 82 24.22 7.29 -9.08
N ASN A 83 25.07 7.33 -10.10
CA ASN A 83 26.44 7.79 -9.93
C ASN A 83 26.32 9.08 -9.13
N VAL A 84 26.98 9.11 -7.97
CA VAL A 84 27.01 10.30 -7.13
C VAL A 84 27.82 11.33 -7.91
N VAL A 85 27.13 12.08 -8.77
CA VAL A 85 27.72 13.18 -9.53
C VAL A 85 27.86 14.34 -8.58
N ASP A 86 29.07 14.88 -8.48
CA ASP A 86 29.31 16.10 -7.74
C ASP A 86 28.41 17.20 -8.33
N ILE A 87 27.66 17.88 -7.47
CA ILE A 87 26.70 18.89 -7.89
C ILE A 87 27.36 20.04 -8.66
N SER A 88 28.63 20.31 -8.40
CA SER A 88 29.42 21.30 -9.14
C SER A 88 29.61 20.89 -10.61
N ILE A 89 29.87 19.61 -10.86
CA ILE A 89 30.03 19.03 -12.20
C ILE A 89 28.69 19.03 -12.93
N ALA A 90 27.61 18.60 -12.26
CA ALA A 90 26.26 18.63 -12.84
C ALA A 90 25.85 20.05 -13.26
N ARG A 91 26.15 21.03 -12.40
CA ARG A 91 25.85 22.44 -12.65
C ARG A 91 26.67 23.02 -13.80
N GLN A 92 27.95 22.65 -13.91
CA GLN A 92 28.81 23.06 -15.03
C GLN A 92 28.38 22.43 -16.36
N ALA A 93 28.03 21.15 -16.36
CA ALA A 93 27.57 20.45 -17.55
C ALA A 93 26.23 21.02 -18.06
N LEU A 94 25.32 21.39 -17.15
CA LEU A 94 24.08 22.10 -17.50
C LEU A 94 24.34 23.45 -18.15
N ARG A 95 25.29 24.25 -17.63
CA ARG A 95 25.70 25.52 -18.26
C ARG A 95 26.16 25.32 -19.69
N HIS A 96 27.01 24.33 -19.92
CA HIS A 96 27.51 24.02 -21.25
C HIS A 96 26.39 23.55 -22.19
N ALA A 97 25.49 22.69 -21.70
CA ALA A 97 24.35 22.22 -22.47
C ALA A 97 23.41 23.37 -22.88
N PHE A 98 23.10 24.31 -21.98
CA PHE A 98 22.24 25.47 -22.29
C PHE A 98 22.86 26.46 -23.28
N GLN A 99 24.19 26.48 -23.39
CA GLN A 99 24.93 27.30 -24.35
C GLN A 99 25.05 26.67 -25.74
N GLN A 100 24.85 25.35 -25.88
CA GLN A 100 24.83 24.69 -27.18
C GLN A 100 23.54 25.03 -27.96
N ASP A 101 23.68 25.29 -29.26
CA ASP A 101 22.53 25.57 -30.14
C ASP A 101 21.87 24.24 -30.56
N GLY A 102 20.71 23.96 -29.96
CA GLY A 102 19.95 22.74 -30.19
C GLY A 102 18.82 22.49 -29.18
N LEU A 103 18.84 23.19 -28.03
CA LEU A 103 17.78 23.09 -27.02
C LEU A 103 16.69 24.14 -27.21
N SER A 104 15.43 23.73 -27.01
CA SER A 104 14.25 24.60 -27.10
C SER A 104 14.33 25.77 -26.10
N MET A 105 13.82 26.95 -26.49
CA MET A 105 13.79 28.17 -25.67
C MET A 105 13.19 27.97 -24.26
N ALA A 106 12.33 26.97 -24.07
CA ALA A 106 11.79 26.60 -22.76
C ALA A 106 12.84 26.03 -21.79
N ALA A 107 13.89 25.37 -22.29
CA ALA A 107 15.01 24.88 -21.47
C ALA A 107 15.98 26.00 -21.07
N ARG A 108 16.07 27.08 -21.87
CA ARG A 108 16.91 28.26 -21.59
C ARG A 108 16.29 29.25 -20.60
N ASN A 109 14.96 29.21 -20.39
CA ASN A 109 14.24 30.21 -19.58
C ASN A 109 14.26 29.97 -18.07
N GLU A 110 14.78 28.83 -17.62
CA GLU A 110 15.04 28.59 -16.21
C GLU A 110 16.52 28.87 -15.95
N THR A 111 16.82 30.10 -15.53
CA THR A 111 18.16 30.45 -15.08
C THR A 111 18.55 29.51 -13.95
N GLU A 112 19.70 28.84 -14.09
CA GLU A 112 20.29 27.91 -13.12
C GLU A 112 20.43 28.49 -11.70
N SER A 113 20.34 29.81 -11.53
CA SER A 113 20.30 30.50 -10.24
C SER A 113 19.04 30.22 -9.42
N ASP A 114 17.95 29.81 -10.07
CA ASP A 114 16.64 29.63 -9.42
C ASP A 114 16.33 28.15 -9.15
N LEU A 115 17.20 27.24 -9.60
CA LEU A 115 17.04 25.80 -9.44
C LEU A 115 17.70 25.33 -8.14
N THR A 116 16.93 24.56 -7.37
CA THR A 116 17.43 23.82 -6.21
C THR A 116 18.38 22.71 -6.64
N ASP A 117 19.21 22.26 -5.72
CA ASP A 117 20.19 21.21 -5.95
C ASP A 117 19.56 19.90 -6.46
N GLU A 118 18.35 19.58 -5.98
CA GLU A 118 17.58 18.41 -6.42
C GLU A 118 17.01 18.55 -7.83
N GLU A 119 16.69 19.78 -8.26
CA GLU A 119 16.23 20.06 -9.63
C GLU A 119 17.38 20.06 -10.63
N VAL A 120 18.56 20.53 -10.21
CA VAL A 120 19.80 20.46 -10.99
C VAL A 120 20.14 19.00 -11.32
N LEU A 121 20.14 18.12 -10.32
CA LEU A 121 20.46 16.71 -10.54
C LEU A 121 19.42 16.00 -11.43
N ARG A 122 18.13 16.33 -11.28
CA ARG A 122 17.07 15.79 -12.14
C ARG A 122 17.23 16.19 -13.59
N LYS A 123 17.43 17.50 -13.85
CA LYS A 123 17.63 18.00 -15.22
C LYS A 123 18.90 17.47 -15.87
N TYR A 124 19.96 17.30 -15.08
CA TYR A 124 21.21 16.70 -15.55
C TYR A 124 20.99 15.25 -16.01
N ASP A 125 20.26 14.43 -15.23
CA ASP A 125 19.90 13.06 -15.61
C ASP A 125 19.04 13.02 -16.90
N ASP A 126 18.05 13.91 -17.00
CA ASP A 126 17.20 14.03 -18.20
C ASP A 126 18.03 14.35 -19.46
N LEU A 127 19.04 15.23 -19.36
CA LEU A 127 19.90 15.59 -20.48
C LEU A 127 20.90 14.50 -20.87
N ILE A 128 21.36 13.69 -19.91
CA ILE A 128 22.12 12.47 -20.22
C ILE A 128 21.24 11.49 -21.00
N ARG A 129 20.00 11.25 -20.55
CA ARG A 129 19.07 10.34 -21.24
C ARG A 129 18.70 10.80 -22.64
N LEU A 130 18.65 12.12 -22.86
CA LEU A 130 18.44 12.72 -24.18
C LEU A 130 19.70 12.68 -25.08
N GLY A 131 20.84 12.23 -24.55
CA GLY A 131 22.11 12.17 -25.27
C GLY A 131 22.75 13.54 -25.53
N VAL A 132 22.33 14.57 -24.79
CA VAL A 132 22.84 15.95 -24.90
C VAL A 132 24.15 16.10 -24.12
N ILE A 133 24.24 15.41 -22.98
CA ILE A 133 25.45 15.37 -22.13
C ILE A 133 26.01 13.96 -22.19
N ASP A 134 27.30 13.87 -22.52
CA ASP A 134 28.04 12.61 -22.48
C ASP A 134 28.55 12.34 -21.05
N PRO A 135 28.14 11.23 -20.40
CA PRO A 135 28.54 10.93 -19.03
C PRO A 135 30.05 10.71 -18.85
N GLU A 136 30.82 10.44 -19.91
CA GLU A 136 32.28 10.30 -19.82
C GLU A 136 33.04 11.64 -19.86
N ASN A 137 32.41 12.74 -20.26
CA ASN A 137 33.00 14.09 -20.24
C ASN A 137 32.75 14.85 -18.93
N GLY A 138 32.08 14.22 -17.96
CA GLY A 138 31.95 14.72 -16.58
C GLY A 138 33.11 14.34 -15.66
N GLY A 139 34.14 13.69 -16.19
CA GLY A 139 35.27 13.21 -15.41
C GLY A 139 36.55 13.05 -16.23
N ASP A 140 37.17 14.16 -16.64
CA ASP A 140 38.64 14.33 -16.65
C ASP A 140 39.00 15.82 -16.90
N PRO A 141 40.21 16.27 -16.53
CA PRO A 141 40.55 16.98 -15.29
C PRO A 141 40.48 18.52 -15.35
#